data_AF-A0A3C1PK50-F1
#
_entry.id   AF-A0A3C1PK50-F1
#
_cell.length_a   1.000
_cell.length_b   1.000
_cell.length_c   1.000
_cell.angle_alpha   90.00
_cell.angle_beta   90.00
_cell.angle_gamma   90.00
#
_symmetry.space_group_name_H-M   'P 1'
#
loop_
_entity.id
_entity.type
_entity.pdbx_description
1 polymer ?
#
loop_
_entity_poly.entity_id
_entity_poly.type
_entity_poly.pdbx_seq_one_letter_code
_entity_poly.pdbx_strand_id
1 'polypeptide(L)' 'MELRCPKCGFDGCYFDGEVNFCPDCEHEWARKGKSNSKHSDKEDEDLDSDWQDEEEAEPTDDSDYY' A
#
# COMPACT_ATOMS: atom_id res chain seq x y z
N MET A 1 -5.64 -27.84 -22.84
CA MET A 1 -5.94 -26.90 -21.74
C MET A 1 -6.69 -25.75 -22.37
N GLU A 2 -8.01 -25.78 -22.27
CA GLU A 2 -8.90 -24.78 -22.85
C GLU A 2 -9.17 -23.70 -21.79
N LEU A 3 -9.02 -22.43 -22.16
CA LEU A 3 -9.21 -21.29 -21.29
C LEU A 3 -10.56 -20.66 -21.61
N ARG A 4 -11.51 -20.81 -20.68
CA ARG A 4 -12.91 -20.41 -20.90
C ARG A 4 -13.23 -19.09 -20.20
N CYS A 5 -13.87 -18.16 -20.91
CA CYS A 5 -14.30 -16.89 -20.33
C CYS A 5 -15.39 -17.11 -19.28
N PRO A 6 -15.28 -16.55 -18.06
CA PRO A 6 -16.34 -16.64 -17.06
C PRO A 6 -17.56 -15.75 -17.36
N LYS A 7 -17.43 -14.77 -18.27
CA LYS A 7 -18.48 -13.79 -18.58
C LYS A 7 -19.37 -14.23 -19.75
N CYS A 8 -18.77 -14.65 -20.88
CA CYS A 8 -19.52 -15.09 -22.07
C CYS A 8 -19.45 -16.60 -22.31
N GLY A 9 -18.57 -17.35 -21.62
CA GLY A 9 -18.43 -18.79 -21.82
C GLY A 9 -17.66 -19.21 -23.06
N PHE A 10 -16.98 -18.29 -23.75
CA PHE A 10 -16.15 -18.57 -24.93
C PHE A 10 -14.89 -19.37 -24.57
N ASP A 11 -14.59 -20.43 -25.34
CA ASP A 11 -13.51 -21.39 -25.08
C ASP A 11 -12.17 -21.06 -25.77
N GLY A 12 -12.06 -19.90 -26.43
CA GLY A 12 -10.85 -19.43 -27.12
C GLY A 12 -10.15 -18.25 -26.46
N CYS A 13 -10.16 -18.17 -25.13
CA CYS A 13 -9.48 -17.08 -24.43
C CYS A 13 -7.96 -17.33 -24.36
N TYR A 14 -7.16 -16.27 -24.23
CA TYR A 14 -5.70 -16.37 -24.15
C TYR A 14 -5.14 -15.54 -23.00
N PHE A 15 -3.86 -15.74 -22.68
CA PHE A 15 -3.17 -15.01 -21.63
C PHE A 15 -2.25 -13.97 -22.27
N ASP A 16 -2.43 -12.69 -21.92
CA ASP A 16 -1.72 -11.56 -22.56
C ASP A 16 -0.38 -11.23 -21.88
N GLY A 17 -0.09 -11.86 -20.73
CA GLY A 17 1.17 -11.72 -20.00
C GLY A 17 0.99 -11.59 -18.48
N GLU A 18 -0.09 -10.92 -18.07
CA GLU A 18 -0.46 -10.77 -16.65
C GLU A 18 -1.87 -11.23 -16.35
N VAL A 19 -2.78 -11.01 -17.31
CA VAL A 19 -4.20 -11.34 -17.22
C VAL A 19 -4.62 -12.27 -18.34
N ASN A 20 -5.73 -12.96 -18.12
CA ASN A 20 -6.43 -13.68 -19.18
C ASN A 20 -7.33 -12.69 -19.91
N PHE A 21 -7.34 -12.75 -21.24
CA PHE A 21 -8.11 -11.88 -22.11
C PHE A 21 -9.06 -12.71 -23.00
N CYS A 22 -10.28 -12.21 -23.16
CA CYS A 22 -11.27 -12.78 -24.06
C CYS A 22 -11.46 -11.89 -25.30
N PRO A 23 -11.19 -12.38 -26.52
CA PRO A 23 -11.36 -11.59 -27.74
C PRO A 23 -12.83 -11.41 -28.20
N ASP A 24 -13.76 -12.16 -27.61
CA ASP A 24 -15.19 -12.09 -27.95
C ASP A 24 -15.92 -11.00 -27.18
N CYS A 25 -15.64 -10.86 -25.88
CA CYS A 25 -16.30 -9.88 -25.01
C CYS A 25 -15.34 -8.87 -24.36
N GLU A 26 -14.07 -8.89 -24.76
CA GLU A 26 -13.01 -7.99 -24.28
C GLU A 26 -12.85 -8.01 -22.75
N HIS A 27 -13.21 -9.13 -22.12
CA HIS A 27 -13.11 -9.27 -20.68
C HIS A 27 -11.71 -9.72 -20.28
N GLU A 28 -11.10 -8.98 -19.37
CA GLU A 28 -9.83 -9.29 -18.74
C GLU A 28 -10.03 -9.77 -17.29
N TRP A 29 -9.33 -10.84 -16.89
CA TRP A 29 -9.35 -11.33 -15.50
C TRP A 29 -8.02 -11.89 -15.03
N ALA A 30 -7.72 -11.69 -13.75
CA ALA A 30 -6.48 -12.15 -13.14
C ALA A 30 -6.40 -13.68 -13.11
N ARG A 31 -5.19 -14.21 -13.33
CA ARG A 31 -4.92 -15.63 -13.16
C ARG A 31 -5.03 -15.98 -11.67
N LYS A 32 -5.76 -17.04 -11.35
CA LYS A 32 -5.90 -17.59 -9.99
C LYS A 32 -4.50 -17.95 -9.48
N GLY A 33 -3.93 -17.09 -8.62
CA GLY A 33 -2.55 -17.17 -8.15
C GLY A 33 -1.78 -15.84 -8.15
N LYS A 34 -2.24 -14.82 -8.89
CA LYS A 34 -1.76 -13.43 -8.78
C LYS A 34 -2.87 -12.57 -8.18
N SER A 35 -3.12 -12.74 -6.89
CA SER A 35 -3.79 -11.70 -6.11
C SER A 35 -2.85 -10.51 -6.08
N ASN A 36 -3.15 -9.51 -6.90
CA ASN A 36 -2.47 -8.21 -6.85
C ASN A 36 -2.78 -7.62 -5.48
N SER A 37 -1.91 -7.88 -4.49
CA SER A 37 -1.89 -7.21 -3.20
C SER A 37 -1.75 -5.73 -3.50
N LYS A 38 -2.88 -5.04 -3.56
CA LYS A 38 -2.90 -3.57 -3.55
C LYS A 38 -2.13 -3.17 -2.30
N HIS A 39 -1.00 -2.52 -2.53
CA HIS A 39 -0.17 -1.83 -1.56
C HIS A 39 -1.10 -1.14 -0.54
N SER A 40 -1.08 -1.61 0.71
CA SER A 40 -1.65 -0.86 1.81
C SER A 40 -0.58 0.12 2.23
N ASP A 41 -0.58 1.30 1.64
CA ASP A 41 0.05 2.48 2.23
C ASP A 41 -0.75 2.83 3.48
N LYS A 42 -0.46 2.11 4.57
CA LYS A 42 -0.66 2.60 5.92
C LYS A 42 0.60 3.36 6.27
N GLU A 43 0.55 4.66 6.05
CA GLU A 43 1.46 5.61 6.67
C GLU A 43 0.90 5.82 8.09
N ASP A 44 1.22 4.89 9.00
CA ASP A 44 1.03 5.09 10.43
C ASP A 44 2.16 6.02 10.91
N GLU A 45 2.00 7.32 10.66
CA GLU A 45 2.85 8.37 11.22
C GLU A 45 2.35 8.75 12.63
N ASP A 46 2.42 7.80 13.56
CA ASP A 46 2.44 8.12 15.00
C ASP A 46 3.83 8.71 15.33
N LEU A 47 4.07 9.93 14.85
CA LEU A 47 5.24 10.72 15.21
C LEU A 47 4.98 11.38 16.58
N ASP A 48 5.30 10.61 17.62
CA ASP A 48 5.86 11.03 18.90
C ASP A 48 5.77 12.55 19.21
N SER A 49 4.62 12.97 19.75
CA SER A 49 4.51 14.25 20.45
C SER A 49 4.78 14.04 21.93
N ASP A 50 6.00 13.58 22.26
CA ASP A 50 6.54 13.57 23.62
C ASP A 50 7.57 14.71 23.74
N TRP A 51 7.05 15.94 23.79
CA TRP A 51 7.79 17.11 24.25
C TRP A 51 7.24 17.54 25.61
N GLN A 52 7.40 16.65 26.60
CA GLN A 52 7.33 17.00 28.01
C GLN A 52 8.54 16.38 28.70
N ASP A 53 9.59 17.17 28.85
CA ASP A 53 10.44 17.04 30.02
C ASP A 53 10.58 18.42 30.66
N GLU A 54 9.97 18.50 31.82
CA GLU A 54 9.92 19.64 32.72
C GLU A 54 11.17 19.63 33.61
N GLU A 55 11.57 20.81 34.08
CA GLU A 55 12.50 21.01 35.21
C GLU A 55 13.93 20.43 35.09
N GLU A 56 14.92 21.30 34.92
CA GLU A 56 16.03 21.31 35.88
C GLU A 56 16.48 22.74 36.18
N ALA A 57 16.10 23.17 37.39
CA ALA A 57 16.91 23.92 38.34
C ALA A 57 17.62 25.19 37.84
N GLU A 58 17.11 26.34 38.27
CA GLU A 58 17.90 27.56 38.48
C GLU A 58 19.21 27.33 39.27
N PRO A 59 20.38 27.70 38.71
CA PRO A 59 21.50 28.16 39.50
C PRO A 59 21.48 29.70 39.58
N THR A 60 21.31 30.23 40.79
CA THR A 60 21.61 31.62 41.11
C THR A 60 23.06 31.93 40.71
N ASP A 61 23.27 32.75 39.69
CA ASP A 61 24.57 33.42 39.49
C ASP A 61 24.42 34.87 39.94
N ASP A 62 24.67 35.04 41.22
CA ASP A 62 25.20 36.28 41.80
C ASP A 62 26.53 36.59 41.09
N SER A 63 26.49 37.39 40.03
CA SER A 63 27.66 38.11 39.53
C SER A 63 27.21 39.50 39.07
N ASP A 64 27.46 40.51 39.90
CA ASP A 64 28.68 41.33 39.84
C ASP A 64 28.81 42.11 38.52
N TYR A 65 29.03 43.43 38.69
CA TYR A 65 29.94 44.22 37.85
C TYR A 65 29.40 44.91 36.58
N TYR A 66 28.69 46.04 36.73
CA TYR A 66 29.23 47.41 36.63
C TYR A 66 28.12 48.47 36.69
#